data_AF-X6EXG9-F1
#
_entry.id   AF-X6EXG9-F1
#
_cell.length_a   1.000
_cell.length_b   1.000
_cell.length_c   1.000
_cell.angle_alpha   90.00
_cell.angle_beta   90.00
_cell.angle_gamma   90.00
#
_symmetry.space_group_name_H-M   'P 1'
#
loop_
_entity.id
_entity.type
_entity.pdbx_description
1 polymer ?
#
loop_
_entity_poly.entity_id
_entity_poly.type
_entity_poly.pdbx_seq_one_letter_code
_entity_poly.pdbx_strand_id
1 'polypeptide(L)' 'MDDQTVAELKQKIAQAREVIAHLMDRAAFNGAEAHRALDYFGGEAFDRNFLPWPQHADEGLRPDELNAANDD' A
#
# COMPACT_ATOMS: atom_id res chain seq x y z
N MET A 1 -1.69 32.92 0.21
CA MET A 1 -2.79 31.98 -0.03
C MET A 1 -2.28 30.56 -0.31
N ASP A 2 -1.09 30.38 -0.90
CA ASP A 2 -0.58 29.05 -1.27
C ASP A 2 -0.02 28.23 -0.09
N ASP A 3 0.81 28.83 0.77
CA ASP A 3 1.52 28.08 1.82
C ASP A 3 0.59 27.45 2.87
N GLN A 4 -0.49 28.15 3.22
CA GLN A 4 -1.49 27.62 4.16
C GLN A 4 -2.21 26.39 3.57
N THR A 5 -2.57 26.46 2.29
CA THR A 5 -3.22 25.35 1.59
C THR A 5 -2.29 24.13 1.52
N VAL A 6 -1.01 24.34 1.22
CA VAL A 6 -0.01 23.26 1.22
C VAL A 6 0.16 22.64 2.61
N ALA A 7 0.19 23.45 3.66
CA ALA A 7 0.29 22.97 5.04
C ALA A 7 -0.93 22.12 5.44
N GLU A 8 -2.14 22.56 5.11
CA GLU A 8 -3.38 21.82 5.37
C GLU A 8 -3.41 20.47 4.62
N LEU A 9 -2.96 20.45 3.37
CA LEU A 9 -2.84 19.21 2.59
C LEU A 9 -1.82 18.24 3.20
N LYS A 10 -0.67 18.73 3.67
CA LYS A 10 0.33 17.91 4.37
C LYS A 10 -0.21 17.33 5.68
N GLN A 11 -0.97 18.12 6.44
CA GLN A 11 -1.65 17.62 7.64
C GLN A 11 -2.65 16.51 7.30
N LYS A 12 -3.37 16.64 6.18
CA LYS A 12 -4.32 15.62 5.76
C LYS A 12 -3.64 14.31 5.36
N ILE A 13 -2.48 14.38 4.70
CA ILE A 13 -1.64 13.22 4.38
C ILE A 13 -1.15 12.53 5.67
N ALA A 14 -0.67 13.31 6.64
CA ALA A 14 -0.26 12.77 7.94
C ALA A 14 -1.41 12.07 8.67
N GLN A 15 -2.61 12.66 8.66
CA GLN A 15 -3.81 12.04 9.21
C GLN A 15 -4.15 10.71 8.51
N ALA A 16 -3.98 10.62 7.18
CA ALA A 16 -4.23 9.37 6.45
C ALA A 16 -3.29 8.24 6.91
N ARG A 17 -2.00 8.55 7.11
CA ARG A 17 -1.01 7.62 7.66
C ARG A 17 -1.40 7.12 9.06
N GLU A 18 -1.86 8.01 9.94
CA GLU A 18 -2.32 7.65 11.29
C GLU A 18 -3.54 6.72 11.25
N VAL A 19 -4.51 6.97 10.37
CA VAL A 19 -5.68 6.10 10.22
C VAL A 19 -5.26 4.70 9.75
N ILE A 20 -4.34 4.61 8.79
CA ILE A 20 -3.82 3.32 8.32
C ILE A 20 -3.15 2.55 9.46
N ALA A 21 -2.26 3.20 10.22
CA ALA A 21 -1.60 2.59 11.37
C ALA A 21 -2.61 2.11 12.43
N HIS A 22 -3.63 2.92 12.73
CA HIS A 22 -4.68 2.54 13.67
C HIS A 22 -5.47 1.31 13.20
N LEU A 23 -5.79 1.23 11.90
CA LEU A 23 -6.51 0.10 11.33
C LEU A 23 -5.67 -1.18 11.32
N MET A 24 -4.37 -1.07 11.05
CA MET A 24 -3.42 -2.20 11.13
C MET A 24 -3.39 -2.79 12.54
N ASP A 25 -3.23 -1.94 13.54
CA ASP A 25 -3.22 -2.33 14.96
C ASP A 25 -4.54 -2.98 15.39
N ARG A 26 -5.67 -2.34 15.05
CA ARG A 26 -7.00 -2.79 15.47
C ARG A 26 -7.48 -4.07 14.77
N ALA A 27 -7.15 -4.24 13.49
CA ALA A 27 -7.62 -5.38 12.69
C ALA A 27 -6.64 -6.57 12.70
N ALA A 28 -5.49 -6.46 13.39
CA ALA A 28 -4.35 -7.36 13.25
C ALA A 28 -3.92 -7.56 11.77
N PHE A 29 -4.25 -6.59 10.91
CA PHE A 29 -4.02 -6.64 9.48
C PHE A 29 -2.65 -6.03 9.18
N ASN A 30 -1.61 -6.83 9.37
CA ASN A 30 -0.21 -6.46 9.22
C ASN A 30 0.41 -7.04 7.93
N GLY A 31 -0.39 -7.19 6.87
CA GLY A 31 0.09 -7.71 5.58
C GLY A 31 1.09 -6.77 4.89
N ALA A 32 1.80 -7.29 3.89
CA ALA A 32 2.77 -6.52 3.09
C ALA A 32 2.13 -5.29 2.43
N GLU A 33 0.88 -5.42 2.03
CA GLU A 33 0.07 -4.35 1.46
C GLU A 33 -0.08 -3.16 2.41
N ALA A 34 -0.50 -3.42 3.66
CA ALA A 34 -0.70 -2.39 4.67
C ALA A 34 0.60 -1.63 5.00
N HIS A 35 1.72 -2.33 5.06
CA HIS A 35 3.04 -1.70 5.21
C HIS A 35 3.41 -0.84 3.99
N ARG A 36 3.14 -1.31 2.76
CA ARG A 36 3.39 -0.52 1.55
C ARG A 36 2.61 0.81 1.56
N ALA A 37 1.35 0.82 2.01
CA ALA A 37 0.62 2.07 2.17
C ALA A 37 1.19 2.96 3.28
N LEU A 38 1.54 2.38 4.43
CA LEU A 38 2.10 3.15 5.54
C LEU A 38 3.41 3.85 5.14
N ASP A 39 4.26 3.15 4.38
CA ASP A 39 5.50 3.68 3.84
C ASP A 39 5.25 4.78 2.79
N TYR A 40 4.30 4.56 1.87
CA TYR A 40 3.96 5.55 0.84
C TYR A 40 3.47 6.88 1.43
N PHE A 41 2.51 6.84 2.38
CA PHE A 41 2.01 8.07 3.02
C PHE A 41 2.99 8.67 4.04
N GLY A 42 4.04 7.94 4.44
CA GLY A 42 5.15 8.44 5.26
C GLY A 42 6.26 9.12 4.47
N GLY A 43 6.32 8.92 3.16
CA GLY A 43 7.31 9.51 2.26
C GLY A 43 6.95 10.90 1.77
N GLU A 44 7.94 11.62 1.25
CA GLU A 44 7.75 12.94 0.61
C GLU A 44 7.52 12.83 -0.91
N ALA A 45 7.80 11.67 -1.50
CA ALA A 45 7.70 11.45 -2.94
C ALA A 45 6.28 11.02 -3.35
N PHE A 46 5.72 11.70 -4.35
CA PHE A 46 4.50 11.27 -5.02
C PHE A 46 4.82 10.21 -6.07
N ASP A 47 4.12 9.08 -6.02
CA ASP A 47 4.19 8.03 -7.04
C ASP A 47 2.83 7.86 -7.73
N ARG A 48 2.76 8.28 -9.00
CA ARG A 48 1.58 8.12 -9.85
C ARG A 48 1.20 6.66 -10.11
N ASN A 49 2.13 5.73 -9.92
CA ASN A 49 1.95 4.31 -10.18
C ASN A 49 1.79 3.50 -8.88
N PHE A 50 1.55 4.16 -7.74
CA PHE A 50 1.27 3.48 -6.48
C PHE A 50 0.04 2.54 -6.58
N LEU A 51 -0.88 2.83 -7.51
CA LEU A 51 -2.03 2.01 -7.84
C LEU A 51 -1.69 0.94 -8.89
N PRO A 52 -2.38 -0.22 -8.88
CA PRO A 52 -3.59 -0.52 -8.13
C PRO A 52 -3.36 -0.82 -6.64
N TRP A 53 -4.38 -0.54 -5.83
CA TRP A 53 -4.48 -1.00 -4.45
C TRP A 53 -5.72 -1.91 -4.29
N PRO A 54 -5.59 -3.11 -3.70
CA PRO A 54 -4.33 -3.71 -3.31
C PRO A 54 -3.48 -4.08 -4.54
N GLN A 55 -2.15 -4.01 -4.43
CA GLN A 55 -1.29 -4.61 -5.46
C GLN A 55 -1.43 -6.10 -5.25
N HIS A 56 -2.28 -6.73 -6.05
CA HIS A 56 -2.24 -8.17 -6.22
C HIS A 56 -0.86 -8.48 -6.81
N ALA A 57 0.14 -8.67 -5.95
CA ALA A 57 1.27 -9.52 -6.32
C ALA A 57 0.62 -10.82 -6.78
N ASP A 58 1.16 -11.43 -7.84
CA ASP A 58 0.77 -12.76 -8.28
C ASP A 58 1.06 -13.79 -7.16
N GLU A 59 0.27 -13.76 -6.08
CA GLU A 59 0.24 -14.73 -5.01
C GLU A 59 -0.51 -15.94 -5.55
N GLY A 60 0.26 -16.73 -6.30
CA GLY A 60 -0.15 -17.99 -6.88
C GLY A 60 0.25 -18.02 -8.35
N LEU A 61 1.38 -18.68 -8.63
CA LEU A 61 1.44 -19.49 -9.85
C LEU A 61 0.11 -20.24 -9.90
N ARG A 62 -0.69 -19.99 -10.95
CA ARG A 62 -1.95 -20.71 -11.12
C ARG A 62 -1.60 -22.20 -11.12
N PRO A 63 -2.43 -23.10 -10.57
CA PRO A 63 -2.16 -24.54 -10.58
C PRO A 63 -1.74 -25.07 -11.96
N ASP A 64 -2.21 -24.42 -13.03
CA ASP A 64 -1.89 -24.70 -14.44
C ASP A 64 -0.39 -24.53 -14.79
N GLU A 65 0.39 -23.78 -14.01
CA GLU A 65 1.83 -23.57 -14.21
C GLU A 65 2.69 -24.56 -13.40
N LEU A 66 2.10 -25.27 -12.43
CA LEU A 66 2.77 -26.31 -11.64
C LEU A 66 2.78 -27.69 -12.33
N ASN A 67 1.84 -27.92 -13.26
CA ASN A 67 1.74 -29.20 -14.00
C ASN A 67 2.73 -29.33 -15.17
N ALA A 68 3.33 -28.24 -15.64
CA ALA A 68 4.26 -28.28 -16.79
C ALA A 68 5.66 -28.83 -16.46
N ALA A 69 5.94 -29.15 -15.19
CA ALA A 69 7.25 -29.59 -14.72
C ALA A 69 7.35 -31.10 -14.42
N ASN A 70 6.32 -31.90 -14.73
CA ASN A 70 6.23 -33.32 -14.32
C ASN A 70 6.04 -34.32 -15.48
N ASP A 71 6.21 -33.90 -16.74
CA ASP A 71 5.98 -34.73 -17.95
C ASP A 71 7.29 -35.22 -18.64
N ASP A 72 8.38 -35.40 -17.89
CA ASP A 72 9.63 -36.06 -18.38
C ASP A 72 9.89 -37.41 -17.68
#